data_AF-A0A949D9E2-F1
#
_entry.id   AF-A0A949D9E2-F1
#
_cell.length_a   1.000
_cell.length_b   1.000
_cell.length_c   1.000
_cell.angle_alpha   90.00
_cell.angle_beta   90.00
_cell.angle_gamma   90.00
#
_symmetry.space_group_name_H-M   'P 1'
#
loop_
_entity.id
_entity.type
_entity.pdbx_description
1 polymer ?
#
loop_
_entity_poly.entity_id
_entity_poly.type
_entity_poly.pdbx_seq_one_letter_code
_entity_poly.pdbx_strand_id
1 'polypeptide(L)'
;MSRRAFFFGLLVAALLVFSLYRAKYGARDTAAELMAVEAQIETAQKEKALLETELAHMSRRDWIEEYARKNLGMSPPKADQMASEDDLDHLVGPPVDGVLPPDDPQAEATP
;
A
#
# COMPACT_ATOMS: atom_id res chain seq x y z
N MET A 1 -18.60 66.44 -1.93
CA MET A 1 -18.68 65.02 -1.51
C MET A 1 -18.12 64.88 -0.10
N SER A 2 -18.76 64.11 0.77
CA SER A 2 -18.26 63.91 2.14
C SER A 2 -16.94 63.14 2.10
N ARG A 3 -15.89 63.66 2.76
CA ARG A 3 -14.58 62.99 2.85
C ARG A 3 -14.71 61.52 3.28
N ARG A 4 -15.70 61.23 4.14
CA ARG A 4 -16.04 59.88 4.60
C ARG A 4 -16.47 58.94 3.47
N ALA A 5 -17.31 59.40 2.54
CA ALA A 5 -17.74 58.57 1.40
C ALA A 5 -16.57 58.25 0.45
N PHE A 6 -15.64 59.20 0.28
CA PHE A 6 -14.42 58.97 -0.51
C PHE A 6 -13.51 57.91 0.14
N PHE A 7 -13.25 58.02 1.45
CA PHE A 7 -12.48 57.00 2.18
C PHE A 7 -13.16 55.63 2.19
N PHE A 8 -14.48 55.60 2.30
CA PHE A 8 -15.23 54.35 2.25
C PHE A 8 -15.13 53.69 0.87
N GLY A 9 -15.27 54.46 -0.21
CA GLY A 9 -15.06 53.97 -1.57
C GLY A 9 -13.64 53.45 -1.81
N LEU A 10 -12.62 54.15 -1.29
CA LEU A 10 -11.22 53.72 -1.36
C LEU A 10 -11.00 52.40 -0.61
N LEU A 11 -11.59 52.26 0.59
CA LEU A 11 -11.48 51.05 1.39
C LEU A 11 -12.15 49.85 0.72
N VAL A 12 -13.32 50.05 0.11
CA VAL A 12 -14.01 49.01 -0.67
C VAL A 12 -13.20 48.62 -1.91
N ALA A 13 -12.64 49.60 -2.63
CA ALA A 13 -11.78 49.33 -3.78
C ALA A 13 -10.52 48.55 -3.38
N ALA A 14 -9.88 48.90 -2.27
CA ALA A 14 -8.72 48.18 -1.75
C ALA A 14 -9.07 46.74 -1.35
N LEU A 15 -10.21 46.53 -0.68
CA LEU A 15 -10.71 45.19 -0.34
C LEU A 15 -11.01 44.36 -1.60
N LEU A 16 -11.59 44.96 -2.63
CA LEU A 16 -11.86 44.28 -3.89
C LEU A 16 -10.57 43.83 -4.59
N VAL A 17 -9.56 44.71 -4.68
CA VAL A 17 -8.26 44.36 -5.27
C VAL A 17 -7.59 43.25 -4.48
N PHE A 18 -7.63 43.31 -3.15
CA PHE A 18 -7.05 42.29 -2.28
C PHE A 18 -7.76 40.93 -2.40
N SER A 19 -9.10 40.95 -2.44
CA SER A 19 -9.92 39.75 -2.66
C SER A 19 -9.60 39.10 -4.00
N LEU A 20 -9.50 39.90 -5.06
CA LEU A 20 -9.17 39.42 -6.41
C LEU A 20 -7.75 38.85 -6.48
N TYR A 21 -6.80 39.46 -5.79
CA TYR A 21 -5.43 38.95 -5.66
C TYR A 21 -5.44 37.60 -4.93
N ARG A 22 -6.08 37.50 -3.76
CA ARG A 22 -6.14 36.25 -2.99
C ARG A 22 -6.87 35.14 -3.73
N ALA A 23 -7.96 35.42 -4.42
CA ALA A 23 -8.67 34.43 -5.24
C ALA A 23 -7.81 33.96 -6.43
N LYS A 24 -7.14 34.89 -7.11
CA LYS A 24 -6.30 34.58 -8.28
C LYS A 24 -5.03 33.82 -7.92
N TYR A 25 -4.44 34.10 -6.76
CA TYR A 25 -3.24 33.40 -6.29
C TYR A 25 -3.56 32.11 -5.53
N GLY A 26 -4.63 32.08 -4.73
CA GLY A 26 -5.09 30.84 -4.07
C GLY A 26 -5.44 29.75 -5.08
N ALA A 27 -6.07 30.11 -6.20
CA ALA A 27 -6.35 29.15 -7.28
C ALA A 27 -5.09 28.62 -7.97
N ARG A 28 -3.97 29.36 -7.95
CA ARG A 28 -2.70 28.94 -8.56
C ARG A 28 -1.93 27.97 -7.66
N ASP A 29 -1.90 28.22 -6.36
CA ASP A 29 -1.27 27.31 -5.41
C ASP A 29 -1.99 25.95 -5.39
N THR A 30 -3.32 25.95 -5.37
CA THR A 30 -4.10 24.70 -5.46
C THR A 30 -3.91 23.98 -6.79
N ALA A 31 -3.79 24.70 -7.91
CA ALA A 31 -3.51 24.08 -9.20
C ALA A 31 -2.10 23.46 -9.27
N ALA A 32 -1.10 24.08 -8.64
CA ALA A 32 0.25 23.55 -8.56
C ALA A 32 0.31 22.29 -7.69
N GLU A 33 -0.38 22.29 -6.55
CA GLU A 33 -0.52 21.11 -5.68
C GLU A 33 -1.23 19.96 -6.40
N LEU A 34 -2.31 20.23 -7.13
CA LEU A 34 -3.00 19.22 -7.95
C LEU A 34 -2.09 18.62 -9.02
N MET A 35 -1.33 19.46 -9.74
CA MET A 35 -0.39 18.97 -10.76
C MET A 35 0.72 18.10 -10.15
N ALA A 36 1.22 18.48 -8.96
CA ALA A 36 2.22 17.69 -8.26
C ALA A 36 1.68 16.33 -7.80
N VAL A 37 0.43 16.26 -7.35
CA VAL A 37 -0.23 15.00 -6.98
C VAL A 37 -0.49 14.14 -8.22
N GLU A 38 -0.99 14.73 -9.31
CA GLU A 38 -1.26 14.02 -10.56
C GLU A 38 0.02 13.38 -11.11
N ALA A 39 1.14 14.11 -11.10
CA ALA A 39 2.43 13.58 -11.53
C ALA A 39 2.91 12.39 -10.68
N GLN A 40 2.64 12.41 -9.36
CA GLN A 40 2.94 11.29 -8.46
C GLN A 40 2.07 10.08 -8.78
N ILE A 41 0.77 10.28 -9.04
CA ILE A 41 -0.16 9.22 -9.42
C ILE A 41 0.30 8.56 -10.73
N GLU A 42 0.63 9.37 -11.75
CA GLU A 42 1.09 8.86 -13.04
C GLU A 42 2.37 8.01 -12.89
N THR A 43 3.31 8.46 -12.04
CA THR A 43 4.54 7.73 -11.74
C THR A 43 4.25 6.39 -11.07
N ALA A 44 3.40 6.39 -10.04
CA ALA A 44 3.02 5.18 -9.32
C ALA A 44 2.25 4.18 -10.21
N GLN A 45 1.41 4.67 -11.12
CA GLN A 45 0.69 3.81 -12.07
C GLN A 45 1.65 3.13 -13.05
N LYS A 46 2.66 3.84 -13.54
CA LYS A 46 3.70 3.26 -14.41
C LYS A 46 4.51 2.19 -13.69
N GLU A 47 4.92 2.46 -12.46
CA GLU A 47 5.66 1.50 -11.63
C GLU A 47 4.82 0.25 -11.36
N LYS A 48 3.54 0.43 -11.01
CA LYS A 48 2.61 -0.70 -10.83
C LYS A 48 2.49 -1.55 -12.10
N ALA A 49 2.32 -0.94 -13.27
CA ALA A 49 2.20 -1.66 -14.52
C ALA A 49 3.47 -2.47 -14.87
N LEU A 50 4.65 -1.92 -14.56
CA LEU A 50 5.92 -2.63 -14.69
C LEU A 50 5.97 -3.84 -13.75
N LEU A 51 5.68 -3.65 -12.47
CA LEU A 51 5.67 -4.72 -11.47
C LEU A 51 4.64 -5.80 -11.78
N GLU A 52 3.45 -5.45 -12.26
CA GLU A 52 2.44 -6.43 -12.69
C GLU A 52 2.92 -7.24 -13.89
N THR A 53 3.68 -6.61 -14.80
CA THR A 53 4.29 -7.30 -15.94
C THR A 53 5.37 -8.28 -15.49
N GLU A 54 6.24 -7.87 -14.57
CA GLU A 54 7.26 -8.73 -13.96
C GLU A 54 6.63 -9.89 -13.18
N LEU A 55 5.60 -9.60 -12.38
CA LEU A 55 4.82 -10.60 -11.67
C LEU A 55 4.15 -11.58 -12.63
N ALA A 56 3.57 -11.13 -13.73
CA ALA A 56 2.98 -12.02 -14.73
C ALA A 56 4.02 -12.93 -15.39
N HIS A 57 5.25 -12.44 -15.54
CA HIS A 57 6.37 -13.26 -16.01
C HIS A 57 6.79 -14.33 -14.98
N MET A 58 6.94 -13.96 -13.70
CA MET A 58 7.38 -14.85 -12.63
C MET A 58 6.29 -15.82 -12.14
N SER A 59 5.02 -15.41 -12.14
CA SER A 59 3.89 -16.23 -11.69
C SER A 59 3.49 -17.32 -12.70
N ARG A 60 4.13 -17.35 -13.88
CA ARG A 60 3.94 -18.45 -14.82
C ARG A 60 4.33 -19.75 -14.13
N ARG A 61 3.36 -20.68 -14.03
CA ARG A 61 3.51 -21.99 -13.36
C ARG A 61 4.78 -22.72 -13.77
N ASP A 62 5.15 -22.62 -15.04
CA ASP A 62 6.37 -23.20 -15.61
C ASP A 62 7.66 -22.63 -14.97
N TRP A 63 7.70 -21.31 -14.71
CA TRP A 63 8.85 -20.66 -14.05
C TRP A 63 8.98 -21.08 -12.60
N ILE A 64 7.86 -21.20 -11.88
CA ILE A 64 7.85 -21.64 -10.48
C ILE A 64 8.37 -23.08 -10.38
N GLU A 65 7.89 -23.98 -11.24
CA GLU A 65 8.36 -25.37 -11.25
C GLU A 65 9.85 -25.47 -11.61
N GLU A 66 10.29 -24.73 -12.63
CA GLU A 66 11.68 -24.70 -13.05
C GLU A 66 12.60 -24.14 -11.96
N TYR A 67 12.20 -23.04 -11.30
CA TYR A 67 12.94 -22.42 -10.22
C TYR A 67 13.02 -23.33 -8.99
N ALA A 68 11.89 -23.94 -8.59
CA ALA A 68 11.83 -24.87 -7.47
C ALA A 68 12.75 -26.08 -7.69
N ARG A 69 12.76 -26.62 -8.92
CA ARG A 69 13.61 -27.77 -9.27
C ARG A 69 15.09 -27.42 -9.37
N LYS A 70 15.44 -26.30 -10.00
CA LYS A 70 16.84 -25.93 -10.28
C LYS A 70 17.56 -25.26 -9.12
N ASN A 71 16.87 -24.41 -8.35
CA ASN A 71 17.50 -23.58 -7.32
C ASN A 71 17.17 -24.03 -5.89
N LEU A 72 15.98 -24.58 -5.67
CA LEU A 72 15.53 -25.02 -4.34
C LEU A 72 15.68 -26.53 -4.13
N GLY A 73 16.07 -27.28 -5.15
CA GLY A 73 16.18 -28.74 -5.09
C GLY A 73 14.86 -29.45 -4.81
N MET A 74 13.73 -28.76 -5.02
CA MET A 74 12.40 -29.31 -4.78
C MET A 74 11.98 -30.22 -5.93
N SER A 75 11.28 -31.30 -5.61
CA SER A 75 10.66 -32.21 -6.57
C SER A 75 9.16 -32.28 -6.32
N PRO A 76 8.35 -32.73 -7.31
CA PRO A 76 6.95 -33.05 -7.06
C PRO A 76 6.83 -33.97 -5.82
N PRO A 77 5.85 -33.73 -4.95
CA PRO A 77 5.64 -34.58 -3.78
C PRO A 77 5.39 -36.01 -4.24
N LYS A 78 6.05 -36.96 -3.58
CA LYS A 78 5.84 -38.38 -3.84
C LYS A 78 4.54 -38.84 -3.19
N ALA A 79 3.96 -39.94 -3.69
CA ALA A 79 2.67 -40.44 -3.19
C ALA A 79 2.71 -40.82 -1.70
N ASP A 80 3.87 -41.23 -1.18
CA ASP A 80 4.12 -41.52 0.25
C ASP A 80 4.23 -40.27 1.12
N GLN A 81 4.34 -39.08 0.52
CA GLN A 81 4.39 -37.79 1.21
C GLN A 81 3.03 -37.07 1.21
N MET A 82 2.03 -37.63 0.52
CA MET A 82 0.67 -37.10 0.46
C MET A 82 -0.19 -37.86 1.48
N ALA A 83 -0.63 -37.17 2.53
CA ALA A 83 -1.54 -37.74 3.51
C ALA A 83 -3.00 -37.58 3.06
N SER A 84 -3.81 -38.62 3.27
CA SER A 84 -5.27 -38.50 3.19
C SER A 84 -5.83 -37.83 4.45
N GLU A 85 -7.02 -37.26 4.36
CA GLU A 85 -7.72 -36.66 5.52
C GLU A 85 -7.86 -37.66 6.68
N ASP A 86 -8.07 -38.95 6.36
CA ASP A 86 -8.15 -40.04 7.33
C ASP A 86 -6.80 -40.34 8.04
N ASP A 87 -5.67 -39.96 7.43
CA ASP A 87 -4.32 -40.21 7.97
C ASP A 87 -3.79 -39.04 8.81
N LEU A 88 -4.47 -37.89 8.79
CA LEU A 88 -4.01 -36.65 9.45
C LEU A 88 -3.89 -36.80 10.96
N ASP A 89 -4.84 -37.48 11.60
CA ASP A 89 -4.83 -37.73 13.06
C ASP A 89 -3.60 -38.52 13.51
N HIS A 90 -3.07 -39.38 12.63
CA HIS A 90 -1.89 -40.18 12.89
C HIS A 90 -0.57 -39.44 12.61
N LEU A 91 -0.58 -38.46 11.69
CA LEU A 91 0.62 -37.76 11.24
C LEU A 91 0.86 -36.43 11.96
N VAL A 92 -0.21 -35.69 12.27
CA VAL A 92 -0.14 -34.34 12.85
C VAL A 92 -0.58 -34.34 14.32
N GLY A 93 -1.24 -35.42 14.76
CA GLY A 93 -1.84 -35.52 16.09
C GLY A 93 -3.22 -34.87 16.15
N PRO A 94 -3.96 -35.06 17.25
CA PRO A 94 -5.32 -34.54 17.37
C PRO A 94 -5.33 -33.01 17.26
N PRO A 95 -6.35 -32.42 16.62
CA PRO A 95 -6.48 -30.97 16.52
C PRO A 95 -6.47 -30.36 17.93
N VAL A 96 -5.50 -29.48 18.19
CA VAL A 96 -5.50 -28.66 19.40
C VAL A 96 -6.61 -27.63 19.26
N ASP A 97 -7.66 -27.77 20.05
CA ASP A 97 -8.78 -26.83 20.17
C ASP A 97 -8.29 -25.47 20.71
N GLY A 98 -7.57 -24.70 19.90
CA GLY A 98 -7.35 -23.26 20.05
C GLY A 98 -6.82 -22.71 21.39
N VAL A 99 -6.51 -23.54 22.37
CA VAL A 99 -5.87 -23.10 23.61
C VAL A 99 -4.38 -23.13 23.34
N LEU A 100 -3.88 -22.01 22.80
CA LEU A 100 -2.47 -21.68 22.92
C LEU A 100 -2.13 -21.86 24.42
N PRO A 101 -1.19 -22.74 24.79
CA PRO A 101 -0.77 -22.81 26.19
C PRO A 101 -0.38 -21.38 26.62
N PRO A 102 -0.77 -20.92 27.82
CA PRO A 102 -0.33 -19.62 28.29
C PRO A 102 1.19 -19.60 28.17
N ASP A 103 1.75 -18.58 27.50
CA ASP A 103 3.19 -18.37 27.39
C ASP A 103 3.79 -18.56 28.78
N ASP A 104 4.43 -19.71 29.01
CA ASP A 104 4.98 -20.04 30.32
C ASP A 104 6.21 -19.14 30.47
N PRO A 105 6.19 -18.08 31.31
CA PRO A 105 7.28 -17.10 31.34
C PRO A 105 8.58 -17.65 31.95
N GLN A 106 8.65 -18.96 32.18
CA GLN A 106 9.68 -19.64 32.95
C GLN A 106 10.68 -20.41 32.09
N ALA A 107 10.52 -20.46 30.76
CA ALA A 107 11.53 -21.06 29.88
C ALA A 107 12.76 -20.16 29.64
N GLU A 108 12.74 -18.91 30.11
CA GLU A 108 13.85 -17.95 29.95
C GLU A 108 14.69 -17.74 31.23
N ALA A 109 14.66 -18.69 32.18
CA ALA A 109 15.43 -18.58 33.41
C ALA A 109 16.14 -19.88 33.80
N THR A 110 17.19 -20.28 33.07
CA THR A 110 18.44 -20.78 33.68
C THR A 110 19.59 -20.69 32.66
N PRO A 111 20.82 -20.31 33.08
CA PRO A 111 21.88 -19.72 32.25
C PRO A 111 22.68 -20.73 31.40
#